data_AF-A0AAX0HZ53-F1
#
_entry.id   AF-A0AAX0HZ53-F1
#
_cell.length_a   1.000
_cell.length_b   1.000
_cell.length_c   1.000
_cell.angle_alpha   90.00
_cell.angle_beta   90.00
_cell.angle_gamma   90.00
#
_symmetry.space_group_name_H-M   'P 1'
#
loop_
_entity.id
_entity.type
_entity.pdbx_description
1 polymer ?
#
loop_
_entity_poly.entity_id
_entity_poly.type
_entity_poly.pdbx_seq_one_letter_code
_entity_poly.pdbx_strand_id
1 'polypeptide(L)' 'DRGFKVAEVAERLGVTTHSLYAWLRKFGKPGVVQRAEADQSAEVRRLKIELRRVTEERDILKKAAAYFAKG' A
#
# COMPACT_ATOMS: atom_id res chain seq x y z
N ASP A 1 17.11 -19.80 -12.90
CA ASP A 1 15.71 -20.27 -12.94
C ASP A 1 15.26 -20.53 -14.35
N ARG A 2 14.64 -21.69 -14.57
CA ARG A 2 14.20 -22.14 -15.90
C ARG A 2 13.06 -21.22 -16.35
N GLY A 3 13.36 -20.23 -17.20
CA GLY A 3 12.48 -19.15 -17.63
C GLY A 3 11.31 -19.58 -18.52
N PHE A 4 10.44 -20.43 -17.99
CA PHE A 4 9.20 -20.84 -18.66
C PHE A 4 8.22 -19.67 -18.70
N LYS A 5 7.55 -19.50 -19.85
CA LYS A 5 6.50 -18.48 -19.99
C LYS A 5 5.28 -18.90 -19.16
N VAL A 6 4.65 -17.95 -18.49
CA VAL A 6 3.44 -18.20 -17.66
C VAL A 6 2.34 -18.91 -18.47
N ALA A 7 2.20 -18.60 -19.77
CA ALA A 7 1.27 -19.27 -20.67
C ALA A 7 1.53 -20.78 -20.83
N GLU A 8 2.79 -21.16 -21.04
CA GLU A 8 3.21 -22.56 -21.18
C GLU A 8 2.97 -23.35 -19.89
N VAL A 9 3.22 -22.72 -18.74
CA VAL A 9 2.97 -23.33 -17.44
C VAL A 9 1.47 -23.47 -17.17
N ALA A 10 0.68 -22.46 -17.53
CA ALA A 10 -0.77 -22.50 -17.35
C ALA A 10 -1.41 -23.62 -18.19
N GLU A 11 -0.98 -23.77 -19.44
CA GLU A 11 -1.42 -24.84 -20.35
C GLU A 11 -1.08 -26.24 -19.80
N ARG A 12 0.17 -26.46 -19.36
CA ARG A 12 0.60 -27.73 -18.75
C ARG A 12 -0.18 -28.10 -17.49
N LEU A 13 -0.57 -27.09 -16.71
CA LEU A 13 -1.32 -27.28 -15.47
C LEU A 13 -2.85 -27.32 -15.70
N GLY A 14 -3.32 -27.12 -16.93
CA GLY A 14 -4.75 -27.08 -17.24
C GLY A 14 -5.49 -25.90 -16.60
N VAL A 15 -4.80 -24.79 -16.32
CA VAL A 15 -5.38 -23.59 -15.70
C VAL A 15 -5.29 -22.39 -16.65
N THR A 16 -6.07 -21.35 -16.37
CA THR A 16 -5.94 -20.09 -17.11
C THR A 16 -4.69 -19.34 -16.68
N THR A 17 -4.09 -18.60 -17.61
CA THR A 17 -2.98 -17.67 -17.32
C THR A 17 -3.36 -16.66 -16.25
N HIS A 18 -4.61 -16.19 -16.24
CA HIS A 18 -5.13 -15.28 -15.23
C HIS A 18 -5.05 -15.88 -13.81
N SER A 19 -5.52 -17.12 -13.63
CA SER A 19 -5.44 -17.81 -12.34
C SER A 19 -4.00 -18.00 -11.89
N LEU A 20 -3.10 -18.36 -12.82
CA LEU A 20 -1.69 -18.54 -12.50
C LEU A 20 -1.01 -17.22 -12.08
N TYR A 21 -1.31 -16.11 -12.75
CA TYR A 21 -0.85 -14.78 -12.31
C TYR A 21 -1.42 -14.38 -10.96
N ALA A 22 -2.69 -14.69 -10.69
CA ALA A 22 -3.30 -14.43 -9.39
C ALA A 22 -2.60 -15.19 -8.26
N TRP A 23 -2.24 -16.46 -8.49
CA TRP A 23 -1.46 -17.25 -7.54
C TRP A 23 -0.03 -16.76 -7.40
N LEU A 24 0.64 -16.39 -8.49
CA LEU A 24 1.98 -15.80 -8.42
C LEU A 24 1.98 -14.51 -7.60
N ARG A 25 0.96 -13.66 -7.75
CA ARG A 25 0.82 -12.45 -6.94
C ARG A 25 0.56 -12.77 -5.46
N LYS A 26 -0.22 -13.80 -5.17
CA LYS A 26 -0.63 -14.17 -3.80
C LYS A 26 0.43 -14.99 -3.05
N PHE A 27 1.19 -15.82 -3.75
CA PHE A 27 2.08 -16.82 -3.16
C PHE A 27 3.52 -16.71 -3.68
N GLY A 28 3.78 -15.95 -4.73
CA GLY A 28 5.12 -15.80 -5.33
C GLY A 28 6.07 -14.90 -4.53
N LYS A 29 5.58 -14.21 -3.49
CA LYS A 29 6.42 -13.50 -2.52
C LYS A 29 6.58 -14.34 -1.25
N PRO A 30 7.78 -14.42 -0.66
CA PRO A 30 7.95 -15.03 0.66
C PRO A 30 7.02 -14.40 1.70
N GLY A 31 6.48 -15.20 2.62
CA GLY A 31 5.50 -14.72 3.62
C GLY A 31 6.02 -13.57 4.49
N VAL A 32 7.34 -13.51 4.72
CA VAL A 32 8.01 -12.38 5.41
C VAL A 32 7.88 -11.08 4.63
N VAL A 33 8.06 -11.12 3.30
CA VAL A 33 7.93 -9.95 2.43
C VAL A 33 6.48 -9.47 2.38
N GLN A 34 5.52 -10.40 2.28
CA GLN A 34 4.09 -10.03 2.28
C GLN A 34 3.66 -9.36 3.59
N ARG A 35 4.13 -9.86 4.73
CA ARG A 35 3.86 -9.27 6.04
C ARG A 35 4.48 -7.89 6.18
N ALA A 36 5.75 -7.73 5.78
CA ALA A 36 6.42 -6.43 5.80
C ALA A 36 5.68 -5.39 4.93
N GLU A 37 5.22 -5.75 3.73
CA GLU A 37 4.43 -4.86 2.86
C GLU A 37 3.08 -4.47 3.49
N ALA A 38 2.41 -5.42 4.16
CA ALA A 38 1.16 -5.16 4.87
C ALA A 38 1.37 -4.20 6.06
N ASP A 39 2.41 -4.44 6.86
CA ASP A 39 2.76 -3.60 8.02
C ASP A 39 3.15 -2.18 7.57
N GLN A 40 3.96 -2.05 6.52
CA GLN A 40 4.30 -0.76 5.91
C GLN A 40 3.04 -0.03 5.40
N SER A 41 2.11 -0.74 4.76
CA SER A 41 0.86 -0.14 4.28
C SER A 41 -0.02 0.36 5.41
N ALA A 42 -0.07 -0.36 6.54
CA ALA A 42 -0.77 0.06 7.74
C ALA A 42 -0.14 1.30 8.36
N GLU A 43 1.19 1.35 8.45
CA GLU A 43 1.93 2.51 8.97
C GLU A 43 1.72 3.75 8.10
N VAL A 44 1.79 3.61 6.77
CA VAL A 44 1.51 4.71 5.83
C VAL A 44 0.09 5.26 6.04
N ARG A 45 -0.90 4.40 6.30
CA ARG A 45 -2.26 4.85 6.59
C ARG A 45 -2.34 5.60 7.92
N ARG A 46 -1.67 5.10 8.97
CA ARG A 46 -1.61 5.77 10.27
C ARG A 46 -0.98 7.17 10.13
N LEU A 47 0.17 7.25 9.47
CA LEU A 47 0.90 8.50 9.25
C LEU A 47 0.08 9.50 8.43
N LYS A 48 -0.65 9.07 7.41
CA LYS A 48 -1.54 9.96 6.63
C LYS A 48 -2.67 10.55 7.49
N ILE A 49 -3.24 9.76 8.40
CA ILE A 49 -4.29 10.24 9.33
C ILE A 49 -3.71 11.26 10.29
N GLU A 50 -2.56 10.93 10.90
CA GLU A 50 -1.89 11.82 11.85
C GLU A 50 -1.46 13.14 11.19
N LEU A 51 -0.86 13.06 9.99
CA LEU A 51 -0.46 14.22 9.21
C LEU A 51 -1.64 15.14 8.93
N ARG A 52 -2.80 14.57 8.56
CA ARG A 52 -4.02 15.34 8.34
C ARG A 52 -4.44 16.06 9.61
N ARG A 53 -4.53 15.34 10.74
CA ARG A 53 -4.93 15.92 12.04
C ARG A 53 -4.03 17.09 12.43
N VAL A 54 -2.71 16.91 12.42
CA VAL A 54 -1.77 17.97 12.84
C VAL A 54 -1.75 19.15 11.87
N THR A 55 -2.02 18.90 10.58
CA THR A 55 -2.18 19.97 9.58
C THR A 55 -3.42 20.82 9.88
N GLU A 56 -4.55 20.17 10.16
CA GLU A 56 -5.80 20.86 10.54
C GLU A 56 -5.62 21.68 11.83
N GLU A 57 -5.01 21.10 12.87
CA GLU A 57 -4.69 21.80 14.13
C GLU A 57 -3.82 23.04 13.90
N ARG A 58 -2.73 22.89 13.14
CA ARG A 58 -1.85 24.00 12.78
C ARG A 58 -2.61 25.10 12.05
N ASP A 59 -3.49 24.74 11.13
CA ASP A 59 -4.23 25.71 10.32
C ASP A 59 -5.28 26.45 11.15
N ILE A 60 -5.90 25.79 12.14
CA ILE A 60 -6.77 26.44 13.13
C ILE A 60 -5.98 27.46 13.94
N LEU A 61 -4.81 27.09 14.47
CA LEU A 61 -3.98 28.00 15.26
C LEU A 61 -3.51 29.21 14.44
N LYS A 62 -3.13 29.00 13.18
CA LYS A 62 -2.77 30.09 12.26
C LYS A 62 -3.93 31.06 12.03
N LYS A 63 -5.14 30.54 11.83
CA LYS A 63 -6.35 31.37 11.66
C LYS A 63 -6.64 32.18 12.93
N ALA A 64 -6.52 31.56 14.10
CA ALA A 64 -6.72 32.24 15.39
C ALA A 64 -5.68 33.36 15.60
N ALA A 65 -4.39 33.07 15.39
CA ALA A 65 -3.33 34.08 15.52
C ALA A 65 -3.55 35.28 14.58
N ALA A 66 -3.95 35.02 13.33
CA ALA A 66 -4.25 36.08 12.36
C ALA A 66 -5.48 36.91 12.74
N TYR A 67 -6.47 36.33 13.42
CA TYR A 67 -7.62 37.07 13.96
C TYR A 67 -7.17 38.00 15.10
N PHE A 68 -6.40 37.49 16.06
CA PHE A 68 -5.94 38.29 17.19
C PHE A 68 -4.93 39.38 16.81
N ALA A 69 -4.12 39.19 15.77
CA ALA A 69 -3.18 40.20 15.30
C ALA A 69 -3.83 41.38 14.54
N LYS A 70 -5.12 41.30 14.20
CA LYS A 70 -5.90 42.36 13.53
C LYS A 70 -6.74 43.20 14.50
N GLY A 71 -6.77 42.81 15.78
CA GLY A 71 -7.46 43.53 16.85
C GLY A 71 -6.56 44.53 17.56
#